data_AF-A0A938T7T0-F1
#
_entry.id   AF-A0A938T7T0-F1
#
_cell.length_a   1.000
_cell.length_b   1.000
_cell.length_c   1.000
_cell.angle_alpha   90.00
_cell.angle_beta   90.00
_cell.angle_gamma   90.00
#
_symmetry.space_group_name_H-M   'P 1'
#
loop_
_entity.id
_entity.type
_entity.pdbx_description
1 polymer ?
#
loop_
_entity_poly.entity_id
_entity_poly.type
_entity_poly.pdbx_seq_one_letter_code
_entity_poly.pdbx_strand_id
1 'polypeptide(L)'
;MKRKFGGLVIAMLAFTSVIFAQRITPSGAFVLNLDYAKFRNNDSTGYLEIYYGFYPRLITYEFRNGQFFGILKVNTRIRDKQTDAYAVNVWSFVPVLVADTSDAMLRSTLVSVAGYALPFGEYSLEVAASDSLTPARRDSIVLALSVQPYSTGVTSSDIELCSRIQASDRQGDLFYKNSLEVRPHPTLVFGVASHPVMFHYNELYNLDPDQTYTVKTQVVARDGSVVRESSREKKFGVKNAVEAGTTNVASIPSNRYRFRLTLADASGTDLTQTEKTFYIYNPHIQGPQPSAVSIKASELAGLTADELAEEFQKAKYLATDQEISTFSQITSAEGRREFLAKFWTEVETGRMGRAGVQRMVYLQRVTSANQRFRAMARDGWRTDRGRVLLLYAEPDEIERFPSSMETKPYEIWHYYGIENGVLFVFIDRSGFGEYILVHSTKRGELQDDQWQRFLQ
;
A
#
# COMPACT_ATOMS: atom_id res chain seq x y z
N MET A 1 -58.46 -69.90 35.68
CA MET A 1 -57.15 -69.67 35.02
C MET A 1 -56.90 -68.15 35.00
N LYS A 2 -55.69 -67.73 35.38
CA LYS A 2 -55.29 -66.41 35.92
C LYS A 2 -55.66 -65.18 35.04
N ARG A 3 -56.24 -64.12 35.64
CA ARG A 3 -56.27 -62.75 35.06
C ARG A 3 -55.08 -61.96 35.62
N LYS A 4 -54.24 -61.40 34.72
CA LYS A 4 -53.05 -60.60 35.04
C LYS A 4 -53.41 -59.11 35.06
N PHE A 5 -52.93 -58.41 36.09
CA PHE A 5 -52.85 -56.95 36.21
C PHE A 5 -51.85 -56.38 35.21
N GLY A 6 -52.21 -55.31 34.51
CA GLY A 6 -51.29 -54.47 33.72
C GLY A 6 -51.16 -53.09 34.37
N GLY A 7 -49.99 -52.78 34.91
CA GLY A 7 -49.65 -51.46 35.43
C GLY A 7 -49.26 -50.50 34.30
N LEU A 8 -49.75 -49.27 34.38
CA LEU A 8 -49.43 -48.17 33.47
C LEU A 8 -48.09 -47.54 33.89
N VAL A 9 -47.08 -47.62 33.02
CA VAL A 9 -45.80 -46.91 33.17
C VAL A 9 -45.90 -45.58 32.42
N ILE A 10 -45.84 -44.46 33.15
CA ILE A 10 -45.68 -43.12 32.56
C ILE A 10 -44.18 -42.92 32.30
N ALA A 11 -43.79 -42.90 31.03
CA ALA A 11 -42.43 -42.53 30.62
C ALA A 11 -42.30 -41.00 30.58
N MET A 12 -41.52 -40.44 31.49
CA MET A 12 -41.10 -39.03 31.47
C MET A 12 -39.96 -38.88 30.44
N LEU A 13 -40.27 -38.31 29.28
CA LEU A 13 -39.28 -37.90 28.28
C LEU A 13 -38.57 -36.63 28.77
N ALA A 14 -37.36 -36.80 29.33
CA ALA A 14 -36.46 -35.68 29.58
C ALA A 14 -35.91 -35.16 28.25
N PHE A 15 -36.45 -34.04 27.77
CA PHE A 15 -35.81 -33.25 26.73
C PHE A 15 -34.59 -32.55 27.34
N THR A 16 -33.39 -33.07 27.09
CA THR A 16 -32.15 -32.31 27.29
C THR A 16 -32.06 -31.27 26.19
N SER A 17 -32.45 -30.03 26.51
CA SER A 17 -32.20 -28.87 25.65
C SER A 17 -30.69 -28.72 25.47
N VAL A 18 -30.17 -29.04 24.29
CA VAL A 18 -28.80 -28.66 23.92
C VAL A 18 -28.83 -27.13 23.77
N ILE A 19 -28.36 -26.41 24.79
CA ILE A 19 -28.13 -24.97 24.70
C ILE A 19 -26.92 -24.82 23.77
N PHE A 20 -27.17 -24.54 22.49
CA PHE A 20 -26.11 -24.13 21.57
C PHE A 20 -25.52 -22.82 22.09
N ALA A 21 -24.19 -22.78 22.27
CA ALA A 21 -23.51 -21.55 22.65
C ALA A 21 -23.86 -20.45 21.64
N GLN A 22 -24.44 -19.35 22.13
CA GLN A 22 -24.85 -18.24 21.29
C GLN A 22 -23.58 -17.57 20.73
N ARG A 23 -23.41 -17.65 19.41
CA ARG A 23 -22.35 -16.96 18.69
C ARG A 23 -22.87 -15.67 18.08
N ILE A 24 -22.10 -14.61 18.21
CA ILE A 24 -22.38 -13.31 17.61
C ILE A 24 -21.27 -13.05 16.60
N THR A 25 -21.62 -13.13 15.31
CA THR A 25 -20.70 -12.82 14.22
C THR A 25 -21.04 -11.43 13.66
N PRO A 26 -20.08 -10.49 13.60
CA PRO A 26 -20.34 -9.16 13.08
C PRO A 26 -20.46 -9.13 11.56
N SER A 27 -21.26 -8.19 11.05
CA SER A 27 -21.49 -8.01 9.60
C SER A 27 -20.38 -7.26 8.87
N GLY A 28 -19.60 -6.42 9.58
CA GLY A 28 -18.49 -5.67 8.99
C GLY A 28 -17.34 -6.57 8.56
N ALA A 29 -16.51 -6.11 7.61
CA ALA A 29 -15.27 -6.78 7.24
C ALA A 29 -14.30 -6.84 8.43
N PHE A 30 -13.47 -7.87 8.49
CA PHE A 30 -12.38 -7.93 9.46
C PHE A 30 -11.26 -7.01 8.99
N VAL A 31 -10.70 -6.19 9.89
CA VAL A 31 -9.69 -5.17 9.56
C VAL A 31 -8.53 -5.29 10.53
N LEU A 32 -7.33 -5.47 9.97
CA LEU A 32 -6.07 -5.36 10.68
C LEU A 32 -5.46 -3.97 10.41
N ASN A 33 -5.09 -3.26 11.47
CA ASN A 33 -4.29 -2.03 11.36
C ASN A 33 -2.89 -2.32 11.87
N LEU A 34 -1.88 -1.75 11.22
CA LEU A 34 -0.49 -2.02 11.49
C LEU A 34 0.35 -0.75 11.33
N ASP A 35 1.17 -0.47 12.34
CA ASP A 35 2.30 0.45 12.23
C ASP A 35 3.53 -0.20 12.87
N TYR A 36 4.72 0.34 12.64
CA TYR A 36 5.93 -0.10 13.31
C TYR A 36 6.90 1.06 13.54
N ALA A 37 7.82 0.89 14.46
CA ALA A 37 8.97 1.79 14.64
C ALA A 37 10.23 0.99 14.99
N LYS A 38 11.38 1.47 14.52
CA LYS A 38 12.70 0.91 14.78
C LYS A 38 13.46 1.78 15.79
N PHE A 39 14.07 1.12 16.78
CA PHE A 39 14.85 1.71 17.86
C PHE A 39 16.21 1.02 17.98
N ARG A 40 17.21 1.71 18.53
CA ARG A 40 18.54 1.13 18.74
C ARG A 40 18.48 -0.03 19.71
N ASN A 41 19.13 -1.15 19.35
CA ASN A 41 19.30 -2.28 20.25
C ASN A 41 20.78 -2.44 20.66
N ASN A 42 21.63 -2.87 19.73
CA ASN A 42 23.07 -3.07 19.94
C ASN A 42 23.84 -2.94 18.62
N ASP A 43 25.14 -3.25 18.65
CA ASP A 43 26.05 -3.05 17.50
C ASP A 43 25.88 -4.08 16.37
N SER A 44 24.94 -5.03 16.49
CA SER A 44 24.68 -6.08 15.50
C SER A 44 23.21 -6.22 15.12
N THR A 45 22.31 -5.57 15.85
CA THR A 45 20.86 -5.69 15.66
C THR A 45 20.15 -4.35 15.89
N GLY A 46 19.03 -4.16 15.19
CA GLY A 46 18.02 -3.14 15.52
C GLY A 46 16.87 -3.74 16.32
N TYR A 47 16.12 -2.91 17.03
CA TYR A 47 14.91 -3.30 17.74
C TYR A 47 13.69 -2.82 16.95
N LEU A 48 12.82 -3.73 16.54
CA LEU A 48 11.59 -3.45 15.84
C LEU A 48 10.41 -3.61 16.80
N GLU A 49 9.64 -2.54 17.00
CA GLU A 49 8.31 -2.62 17.61
C GLU A 49 7.24 -2.61 16.52
N ILE A 50 6.33 -3.59 16.57
CA ILE A 50 5.19 -3.72 15.68
C ILE A 50 3.92 -3.49 16.47
N TYR A 51 3.09 -2.55 16.03
CA TYR A 51 1.86 -2.15 16.70
C TYR A 51 0.65 -2.64 15.91
N TYR A 52 -0.17 -3.46 16.55
CA TYR A 52 -1.38 -4.02 15.96
C TYR A 52 -2.61 -3.29 16.48
N GLY A 53 -3.52 -2.90 15.60
CA GLY A 53 -4.80 -2.28 15.95
C GLY A 53 -5.98 -3.10 15.44
N PHE A 54 -6.89 -3.45 16.35
CA PHE A 54 -8.09 -4.24 16.06
C PHE A 54 -9.34 -3.53 16.55
N TYR A 55 -10.48 -3.79 15.91
CA TYR A 55 -11.78 -3.31 16.36
C TYR A 55 -12.54 -4.46 17.02
N PRO A 56 -12.73 -4.45 18.36
CA PRO A 56 -13.43 -5.53 19.07
C PRO A 56 -14.82 -5.83 18.50
N ARG A 57 -15.53 -4.82 17.99
CA ARG A 57 -16.83 -5.01 17.29
C ARG A 57 -16.78 -5.85 16.01
N LEU A 58 -15.60 -6.11 15.45
CA LEU A 58 -15.41 -6.88 14.21
C LEU A 58 -14.95 -8.33 14.48
N ILE A 59 -14.90 -8.73 15.75
CA ILE A 59 -14.56 -10.07 16.24
C ILE A 59 -15.84 -10.87 16.50
N THR A 60 -15.82 -12.15 16.19
CA THR A 60 -16.87 -13.12 16.56
C THR A 60 -16.74 -13.46 18.03
N TYR A 61 -17.85 -13.41 18.75
CA TYR A 61 -17.91 -13.78 20.16
C TYR A 61 -18.73 -15.05 20.37
N GLU A 62 -18.33 -15.83 21.36
CA GLU A 62 -19.12 -16.92 21.92
C GLU A 62 -19.44 -16.61 23.38
N PHE A 63 -20.71 -16.75 23.78
CA PHE A 63 -21.09 -16.57 25.18
C PHE A 63 -20.69 -17.80 26.01
N ARG A 64 -19.81 -17.59 27.01
CA ARG A 64 -19.36 -18.64 27.94
C ARG A 64 -19.21 -18.05 29.34
N ASN A 65 -19.67 -18.79 30.36
CA ASN A 65 -19.50 -18.44 31.78
C ASN A 65 -19.94 -17.00 32.13
N GLY A 66 -21.03 -16.51 31.53
CA GLY A 66 -21.56 -15.18 31.82
C GLY A 66 -20.90 -14.03 31.06
N GLN A 67 -19.97 -14.29 30.14
CA GLN A 67 -19.28 -13.27 29.35
C GLN A 67 -19.18 -13.67 27.88
N PHE A 68 -19.01 -12.69 27.01
CA PHE A 68 -18.70 -12.92 25.61
C PHE A 68 -17.19 -12.97 25.41
N PHE A 69 -16.73 -14.04 24.77
CA PHE A 69 -15.32 -14.30 24.55
C PHE A 69 -15.00 -14.49 23.07
N GLY A 70 -13.95 -13.82 22.62
CA GLY A 70 -13.36 -13.98 21.28
C GLY A 70 -11.83 -14.06 21.38
N ILE A 71 -11.19 -14.65 20.37
CA ILE A 71 -9.73 -14.66 20.25
C ILE A 71 -9.35 -14.21 18.83
N LEU A 72 -8.42 -13.27 18.77
CA LEU A 72 -7.69 -12.88 17.57
C LEU A 72 -6.42 -13.73 17.46
N LYS A 73 -6.22 -14.39 16.31
CA LYS A 73 -4.98 -15.10 16.00
C LYS A 73 -4.16 -14.24 15.05
N VAL A 74 -2.96 -13.86 15.46
CA VAL A 74 -2.04 -13.02 14.68
C VAL A 74 -0.80 -13.83 14.39
N ASN A 75 -0.37 -13.89 13.13
CA ASN A 75 0.88 -14.49 12.72
C ASN A 75 1.79 -13.41 12.15
N THR A 76 2.92 -13.19 12.82
CA THR A 76 3.95 -12.24 12.41
C THR A 76 5.10 -13.01 11.79
N ARG A 77 5.37 -12.73 10.51
CA ARG A 77 6.42 -13.34 9.71
C ARG A 77 7.37 -12.26 9.23
N ILE A 78 8.64 -12.37 9.60
CA ILE A 78 9.71 -11.50 9.11
C ILE A 78 10.70 -12.38 8.38
N ARG A 79 10.86 -12.12 7.08
CA ARG A 79 11.71 -12.91 6.20
C ARG A 79 12.86 -12.07 5.66
N ASP A 80 14.07 -12.59 5.76
CA ASP A 80 15.27 -11.99 5.20
C ASP A 80 15.21 -12.06 3.67
N LYS A 81 15.40 -10.93 2.98
CA LYS A 81 15.27 -10.86 1.51
C LYS A 81 16.44 -11.49 0.75
N GLN A 82 17.59 -11.71 1.40
CA GLN A 82 18.76 -12.32 0.76
C GLN A 82 18.70 -13.84 0.85
N THR A 83 18.32 -14.36 2.03
CA THR A 83 18.33 -15.80 2.32
C THR A 83 16.96 -16.47 2.16
N ASP A 84 15.89 -15.68 2.07
CA ASP A 84 14.49 -16.14 2.14
C ASP A 84 14.15 -16.90 3.46
N ALA A 85 15.03 -16.83 4.47
CA ALA A 85 14.83 -17.47 5.76
C ALA A 85 13.94 -16.60 6.69
N TYR A 86 13.15 -17.26 7.54
CA TYR A 86 12.39 -16.57 8.58
C TYR A 86 13.32 -16.12 9.72
N ALA A 87 13.46 -14.80 9.89
CA ALA A 87 14.01 -14.22 11.10
C ALA A 87 13.00 -14.28 12.25
N VAL A 88 11.70 -14.15 11.94
CA VAL A 88 10.58 -14.30 12.88
C VAL A 88 9.44 -15.05 12.20
N ASN A 89 8.83 -16.01 12.90
CA ASN A 89 7.57 -16.63 12.53
C ASN A 89 6.83 -17.05 13.79
N VAL A 90 6.03 -16.14 14.35
CA VAL A 90 5.41 -16.30 15.67
C VAL A 90 3.90 -16.16 15.56
N TRP A 91 3.17 -16.99 16.31
CA TRP A 91 1.74 -16.86 16.50
C TRP A 91 1.45 -16.20 17.86
N SER A 92 0.65 -15.15 17.83
CA SER A 92 0.12 -14.47 19.00
C SER A 92 -1.40 -14.64 19.07
N PHE A 93 -1.91 -14.79 20.28
CA PHE A 93 -3.33 -14.97 20.54
C PHE A 93 -3.79 -13.86 21.47
N VAL A 94 -4.68 -13.00 20.97
CA VAL A 94 -5.17 -11.84 21.73
C VAL A 94 -6.61 -12.13 22.17
N PRO A 95 -6.83 -12.47 23.45
CA PRO A 95 -8.18 -12.70 23.96
C PRO A 95 -8.93 -11.37 24.09
N VAL A 96 -10.22 -11.39 23.78
CA VAL A 96 -11.11 -10.24 23.93
C VAL A 96 -12.32 -10.70 24.73
N LEU A 97 -12.51 -10.07 25.89
CA LEU A 97 -13.55 -10.37 26.87
C LEU A 97 -14.46 -9.15 26.99
N VAL A 98 -15.75 -9.28 26.63
CA VAL A 98 -16.75 -8.23 26.83
C VAL A 98 -17.88 -8.75 27.71
N ALA A 99 -18.36 -7.91 28.62
CA ALA A 99 -19.46 -8.30 29.50
C ALA A 99 -20.76 -8.49 28.70
N ASP A 100 -21.05 -7.55 27.80
CA ASP A 100 -22.22 -7.57 26.91
C ASP A 100 -21.97 -6.75 25.63
N THR A 101 -23.00 -6.65 24.78
CA THR A 101 -22.95 -5.92 23.50
C THR A 101 -22.97 -4.38 23.65
N SER A 102 -23.22 -3.86 24.85
CA SER A 102 -23.19 -2.44 25.18
C SER A 102 -21.84 -1.95 25.71
N ASP A 103 -20.93 -2.89 26.02
CA ASP A 103 -19.61 -2.65 26.55
C ASP A 103 -18.83 -1.58 25.77
N ALA A 104 -18.30 -0.59 26.50
CA ALA A 104 -17.53 0.51 25.91
C ALA A 104 -16.31 0.02 25.12
N MET A 105 -15.74 -1.15 25.47
CA MET A 105 -14.61 -1.73 24.76
C MET A 105 -14.95 -2.02 23.28
N LEU A 106 -16.21 -2.35 22.95
CA LEU A 106 -16.66 -2.57 21.57
C LEU A 106 -16.58 -1.30 20.71
N ARG A 107 -16.55 -0.12 21.34
CA ARG A 107 -16.43 1.18 20.66
C ARG A 107 -15.00 1.67 20.57
N SER A 108 -14.06 1.01 21.24
CA SER A 108 -12.64 1.36 21.27
C SER A 108 -11.82 0.58 20.23
N THR A 109 -10.59 1.02 19.98
CA THR A 109 -9.61 0.22 19.24
C THR A 109 -8.76 -0.53 20.26
N LEU A 110 -8.70 -1.86 20.13
CA LEU A 110 -7.77 -2.68 20.88
C LEU A 110 -6.39 -2.54 20.22
N VAL A 111 -5.39 -2.14 21.00
CA VAL A 111 -4.02 -1.99 20.53
C VAL A 111 -3.15 -3.00 21.27
N SER A 112 -2.19 -3.59 20.57
CA SER A 112 -1.16 -4.48 21.13
C SER A 112 0.18 -4.20 20.44
N VAL A 113 1.28 -4.60 21.07
CA VAL A 113 2.64 -4.43 20.54
C VAL A 113 3.44 -5.73 20.67
N ALA A 114 4.32 -5.98 19.71
CA ALA A 114 5.34 -7.01 19.77
C ALA A 114 6.70 -6.43 19.38
N GLY A 115 7.74 -6.75 20.17
CA GLY A 115 9.10 -6.31 19.95
C GLY A 115 10.01 -7.45 19.46
N TYR A 116 10.90 -7.16 18.52
CA TYR A 116 11.86 -8.11 17.96
C TYR A 116 13.24 -7.48 17.79
N ALA A 117 14.28 -8.15 18.25
CA ALA A 117 15.66 -7.84 17.87
C ALA A 117 15.97 -8.50 16.53
N LEU A 118 16.35 -7.71 15.53
CA LEU A 118 16.65 -8.19 14.18
C LEU A 118 18.07 -7.82 13.78
N PRO A 119 18.85 -8.73 13.17
CA PRO A 119 20.11 -8.38 12.53
C PRO A 119 19.94 -7.25 11.52
N PHE A 120 21.04 -6.57 11.18
CA PHE A 120 21.00 -5.59 10.11
C PHE A 120 20.78 -6.28 8.76
N GLY A 121 19.85 -5.76 7.96
CA GLY A 121 19.44 -6.38 6.71
C GLY A 121 18.15 -5.82 6.13
N GLU A 122 17.78 -6.38 4.99
CA GLU A 122 16.55 -6.09 4.27
C GLU A 122 15.56 -7.24 4.46
N TYR A 123 14.34 -6.92 4.87
CA TYR A 123 13.31 -7.87 5.27
C TYR A 123 11.97 -7.61 4.57
N SER A 124 11.16 -8.65 4.49
CA SER A 124 9.71 -8.58 4.26
C SER A 124 9.00 -8.87 5.57
N LEU A 125 8.16 -7.94 6.04
CA LEU A 125 7.27 -8.11 7.18
C LEU A 125 5.88 -8.46 6.65
N GLU A 126 5.38 -9.64 6.99
CA GLU A 126 4.00 -10.06 6.77
C GLU A 126 3.31 -10.27 8.11
N VAL A 127 2.16 -9.62 8.30
CA VAL A 127 1.29 -9.84 9.45
C VAL A 127 -0.05 -10.31 8.93
N ALA A 128 -0.46 -11.52 9.31
CA ALA A 128 -1.76 -12.07 9.00
C ALA A 128 -2.57 -12.24 10.28
N ALA A 129 -3.77 -11.68 10.33
CA ALA A 129 -4.67 -11.79 11.46
C ALA A 129 -5.98 -12.47 11.06
N SER A 130 -6.52 -13.31 11.94
CA SER A 130 -7.79 -14.00 11.72
C SER A 130 -8.58 -14.13 13.01
N ASP A 131 -9.90 -14.18 12.85
CA ASP A 131 -10.84 -14.52 13.91
C ASP A 131 -10.77 -16.02 14.22
N SER A 132 -10.58 -16.38 15.50
CA SER A 132 -10.46 -17.78 15.91
C SER A 132 -11.73 -18.61 15.76
N LEU A 133 -12.91 -17.99 15.91
CA LEU A 133 -14.21 -18.67 15.84
C LEU A 133 -14.75 -18.68 14.41
N THR A 134 -14.33 -17.72 13.58
CA THR A 134 -14.67 -17.64 12.15
C THR A 134 -13.42 -17.39 11.28
N PRO A 135 -12.55 -18.40 11.05
CA PRO A 135 -11.24 -18.19 10.39
C PRO A 135 -11.27 -17.61 8.96
N ALA A 136 -12.42 -17.66 8.28
CA ALA A 136 -12.61 -16.99 6.99
C ALA A 136 -12.58 -15.45 7.10
N ARG A 137 -12.84 -14.91 8.29
CA ARG A 137 -12.69 -13.49 8.63
C ARG A 137 -11.22 -13.23 8.97
N ARG A 138 -10.48 -12.74 7.99
CA ARG A 138 -9.04 -12.51 8.10
C ARG A 138 -8.61 -11.32 7.26
N ASP A 139 -7.46 -10.77 7.60
CA ASP A 139 -6.80 -9.69 6.87
C ASP A 139 -5.28 -9.85 7.00
N SER A 140 -4.52 -9.28 6.07
CA SER A 140 -3.06 -9.39 6.05
C SER A 140 -2.40 -8.17 5.44
N ILE A 141 -1.28 -7.77 6.02
CA ILE A 141 -0.46 -6.65 5.56
C ILE A 141 0.95 -7.14 5.29
N VAL A 142 1.52 -6.71 4.16
CA VAL A 142 2.92 -6.98 3.78
C VAL A 142 3.65 -5.66 3.58
N LEU A 143 4.79 -5.48 4.26
CA LEU A 143 5.62 -4.28 4.22
C LEU A 143 7.08 -4.65 3.95
N ALA A 144 7.78 -3.81 3.20
CA ALA A 144 9.24 -3.86 3.17
C ALA A 144 9.80 -3.24 4.45
N LEU A 145 10.81 -3.87 5.03
CA LEU A 145 11.48 -3.42 6.24
C LEU A 145 12.99 -3.39 5.99
N SER A 146 13.65 -2.30 6.38
CA SER A 146 15.10 -2.15 6.34
C SER A 146 15.59 -1.88 7.75
N VAL A 147 16.52 -2.70 8.25
CA VAL A 147 17.15 -2.55 9.56
C VAL A 147 18.62 -2.27 9.31
N GLN A 148 19.05 -1.03 9.54
CA GLN A 148 20.41 -0.58 9.22
C GLN A 148 21.21 -0.31 10.49
N PRO A 149 22.55 -0.39 10.44
CA PRO A 149 23.40 0.07 11.52
C PRO A 149 23.10 1.53 11.88
N TYR A 150 23.12 1.84 13.17
CA TYR A 150 22.91 3.21 13.65
C TYR A 150 24.12 4.08 13.33
N SER A 151 23.88 5.35 13.02
CA SER A 151 24.93 6.34 12.84
C SER A 151 25.77 6.50 14.11
N THR A 152 27.07 6.77 13.94
CA THR A 152 27.96 7.16 15.03
C THR A 152 27.78 8.63 15.44
N GLY A 153 27.20 9.46 14.56
CA GLY A 153 26.80 10.83 14.86
C GLY A 153 25.45 10.91 15.56
N VAL A 154 25.02 12.14 15.89
CA VAL A 154 23.70 12.42 16.44
C VAL A 154 22.62 11.85 15.52
N THR A 155 21.70 11.06 16.09
CA THR A 155 20.67 10.37 15.30
C THR A 155 19.40 10.14 16.12
N SER A 156 18.33 9.69 15.46
CA SER A 156 17.01 9.47 16.05
C SER A 156 16.47 8.09 15.65
N SER A 157 15.62 7.51 16.49
CA SER A 157 14.78 6.38 16.13
C SER A 157 13.79 6.74 15.02
N ASP A 158 13.05 5.75 14.51
CA ASP A 158 11.80 6.04 13.82
C ASP A 158 10.85 6.83 14.75
N ILE A 159 9.95 7.59 14.15
CA ILE A 159 8.85 8.24 14.88
C ILE A 159 7.78 7.20 15.21
N GLU A 160 7.35 7.17 16.46
CA GLU A 160 6.11 6.51 16.85
C GLU A 160 4.99 7.55 17.02
N LEU A 161 3.94 7.44 16.19
CA LEU A 161 2.77 8.29 16.31
C LEU A 161 1.74 7.63 17.22
N CYS A 162 1.37 8.36 18.26
CA CYS A 162 0.65 7.84 19.41
C CYS A 162 -0.73 8.48 19.56
N SER A 163 -1.67 7.70 20.08
CA SER A 163 -2.99 8.19 20.50
C SER A 163 -2.92 8.88 21.85
N ARG A 164 -1.97 8.49 22.70
CA ARG A 164 -1.74 9.05 24.03
C ARG A 164 -0.32 8.76 24.50
N ILE A 165 0.30 9.74 25.17
CA ILE A 165 1.51 9.56 25.97
C ILE A 165 1.25 10.22 27.33
N GLN A 166 1.58 9.51 28.42
CA GLN A 166 1.50 10.04 29.77
C GLN A 166 2.60 9.46 30.66
N ALA A 167 2.95 10.14 31.75
CA ALA A 167 3.84 9.57 32.75
C ALA A 167 3.23 8.28 33.35
N SER A 168 4.08 7.30 33.63
CA SER A 168 3.68 6.03 34.22
C SER A 168 4.85 5.43 34.99
N ASP A 169 4.54 4.69 36.05
CA ASP A 169 5.47 3.86 36.84
C ASP A 169 5.13 2.37 36.71
N ARG A 170 4.10 2.04 35.91
CA ARG A 170 3.58 0.68 35.74
C ARG A 170 4.43 -0.13 34.78
N GLN A 171 5.57 -0.62 35.24
CA GLN A 171 6.54 -1.39 34.44
C GLN A 171 5.96 -2.67 33.79
N GLY A 172 4.85 -3.19 34.32
CA GLY A 172 4.13 -4.34 33.74
C GLY A 172 3.11 -3.99 32.66
N ASP A 173 2.85 -2.70 32.38
CA ASP A 173 1.99 -2.30 31.26
C ASP A 173 2.74 -2.56 29.94
N LEU A 174 2.04 -3.18 28.99
CA LEU A 174 2.56 -3.48 27.65
C LEU A 174 3.09 -2.24 26.93
N PHE A 175 2.58 -1.06 27.27
CA PHE A 175 2.95 0.23 26.67
C PHE A 175 3.92 1.05 27.52
N TYR A 176 4.47 0.47 28.60
CA TYR A 176 5.44 1.16 29.43
C TYR A 176 6.81 1.21 28.75
N LYS A 177 7.35 2.42 28.56
CA LYS A 177 8.76 2.65 28.21
C LYS A 177 9.28 3.99 28.70
N ASN A 178 10.50 4.00 29.23
CA ASN A 178 11.19 5.20 29.72
C ASN A 178 10.35 6.08 30.68
N SER A 179 9.68 5.45 31.65
CA SER A 179 8.78 6.12 32.63
C SER A 179 7.53 6.77 32.02
N LEU A 180 7.15 6.33 30.81
CA LEU A 180 5.97 6.76 30.09
C LEU A 180 5.09 5.55 29.77
N GLU A 181 3.78 5.76 29.72
CA GLU A 181 2.86 4.91 28.98
C GLU A 181 2.70 5.51 27.58
N VAL A 182 3.23 4.82 26.57
CA VAL A 182 3.27 5.26 25.17
C VAL A 182 2.30 4.38 24.37
N ARG A 183 1.09 4.90 24.08
CA ARG A 183 0.07 4.14 23.35
C ARG A 183 0.09 4.50 21.86
N PRO A 184 0.55 3.59 20.99
CA PRO A 184 0.63 3.85 19.54
C PRO A 184 -0.76 4.01 18.93
N HIS A 185 -0.80 4.58 17.72
CA HIS A 185 -2.01 4.65 16.91
C HIS A 185 -1.82 3.95 15.56
N PRO A 186 -2.00 2.62 15.47
CA PRO A 186 -1.66 1.82 14.28
C PRO A 186 -2.42 2.16 13.00
N THR A 187 -3.53 2.91 13.07
CA THR A 187 -4.23 3.38 11.87
C THR A 187 -3.48 4.52 11.19
N LEU A 188 -2.68 5.27 11.96
CA LEU A 188 -2.07 6.53 11.56
C LEU A 188 -3.08 7.57 11.02
N VAL A 189 -4.35 7.46 11.41
CA VAL A 189 -5.42 8.40 11.04
C VAL A 189 -5.79 9.26 12.24
N PHE A 190 -5.50 10.56 12.16
CA PHE A 190 -5.83 11.54 13.18
C PHE A 190 -6.90 12.52 12.67
N GLY A 191 -7.60 13.21 13.56
CA GLY A 191 -8.66 14.12 13.16
C GLY A 191 -9.61 14.51 14.29
N VAL A 192 -10.42 15.52 14.05
CA VAL A 192 -11.30 16.19 15.02
C VAL A 192 -12.29 15.24 15.69
N ALA A 193 -12.75 14.21 14.97
CA ALA A 193 -13.75 13.27 15.47
C ALA A 193 -13.18 12.17 16.37
N SER A 194 -11.87 11.91 16.34
CA SER A 194 -11.25 10.78 17.05
C SER A 194 -10.02 11.22 17.86
N HIS A 195 -8.97 11.68 17.18
CA HIS A 195 -7.70 12.10 17.77
C HIS A 195 -7.30 13.50 17.26
N PRO A 196 -7.87 14.59 17.84
CA PRO A 196 -7.56 15.97 17.43
C PRO A 196 -6.13 16.39 17.82
N VAL A 197 -5.53 15.69 18.79
CA VAL A 197 -4.15 15.87 19.24
C VAL A 197 -3.40 14.58 18.94
N MET A 198 -2.40 14.68 18.08
CA MET A 198 -1.46 13.61 17.78
C MET A 198 -0.27 13.70 18.73
N PHE A 199 0.12 12.58 19.33
CA PHE A 199 1.35 12.48 20.13
C PHE A 199 2.46 11.88 19.27
N HIS A 200 3.71 12.25 19.55
CA HIS A 200 4.88 11.58 18.98
C HIS A 200 5.85 11.16 20.08
N TYR A 201 6.55 10.05 19.84
CA TYR A 201 7.64 9.54 20.66
C TYR A 201 8.84 9.20 19.77
N ASN A 202 10.02 9.61 20.21
CA ASN A 202 11.30 9.33 19.58
C ASN A 202 12.38 9.12 20.65
N GLU A 203 13.36 8.27 20.33
CA GLU A 203 14.62 8.18 21.07
C GLU A 203 15.72 8.87 20.28
N LEU A 204 16.45 9.75 20.95
CA LEU A 204 17.58 10.48 20.40
C LEU A 204 18.87 9.85 20.93
N TYR A 205 19.85 9.66 20.05
CA TYR A 205 21.09 8.96 20.37
C TYR A 205 22.32 9.80 20.02
N ASN A 206 23.41 9.52 20.73
CA ASN A 206 24.73 10.12 20.54
C ASN A 206 24.73 11.66 20.70
N LEU A 207 23.87 12.18 21.57
CA LEU A 207 23.85 13.59 21.95
C LEU A 207 25.11 13.96 22.75
N ASP A 208 25.54 15.20 22.62
CA ASP A 208 26.46 15.85 23.54
C ASP A 208 25.67 16.37 24.76
N PRO A 209 25.93 15.86 25.98
CA PRO A 209 25.24 16.30 27.19
C PRO A 209 25.34 17.81 27.45
N ASP A 210 26.39 18.47 26.96
CA ASP A 210 26.64 19.88 27.24
C ASP A 210 26.06 20.82 26.20
N GLN A 211 25.68 20.30 25.03
CA GLN A 211 25.15 21.06 23.92
C GLN A 211 23.64 21.32 24.06
N THR A 212 23.23 22.51 23.63
CA THR A 212 21.81 22.84 23.40
C THR A 212 21.46 22.54 21.95
N TYR A 213 20.33 21.89 21.74
CA TYR A 213 19.80 21.54 20.43
C TYR A 213 18.50 22.26 20.14
N THR A 214 18.21 22.48 18.87
CA THR A 214 16.89 22.90 18.41
C THR A 214 16.09 21.68 17.96
N VAL A 215 14.97 21.41 18.62
CA VAL A 215 14.02 20.35 18.24
C VAL A 215 12.90 20.99 17.41
N LYS A 216 12.89 20.72 16.11
CA LYS A 216 11.86 21.18 15.17
C LYS A 216 10.92 20.03 14.81
N THR A 217 9.62 20.27 14.90
CA THR A 217 8.56 19.35 14.47
C THR A 217 7.71 20.03 13.40
N GLN A 218 7.42 19.31 12.31
CA GLN A 218 6.66 19.83 11.18
C GLN A 218 5.59 18.83 10.74
N VAL A 219 4.41 19.32 10.36
CA VAL A 219 3.47 18.60 9.51
C VAL A 219 3.68 19.11 8.10
N VAL A 220 4.10 18.21 7.21
CA VAL A 220 4.49 18.52 5.84
C VAL A 220 3.47 17.91 4.88
N ALA A 221 2.90 18.73 4.00
CA ALA A 221 1.97 18.28 2.98
C ALA A 221 2.69 17.51 1.85
N ARG A 222 1.90 16.90 0.97
CA ARG A 222 2.41 16.12 -0.16
C ARG A 222 3.31 16.94 -1.10
N ASP A 223 2.99 18.22 -1.30
CA ASP A 223 3.75 19.16 -2.13
C ASP A 223 5.02 19.70 -1.47
N GLY A 224 5.30 19.29 -0.23
CA GLY A 224 6.46 19.72 0.55
C GLY A 224 6.22 20.99 1.39
N SER A 225 5.05 21.63 1.27
CA SER A 225 4.71 22.78 2.11
C SER A 225 4.55 22.37 3.58
N VAL A 226 4.99 23.24 4.48
CA VAL A 226 4.85 23.04 5.93
C VAL A 226 3.52 23.65 6.37
N VAL A 227 2.58 22.81 6.81
CA VAL A 227 1.24 23.25 7.24
C VAL A 227 1.16 23.52 8.75
N ARG A 228 2.10 22.96 9.51
CA ARG A 228 2.28 23.23 10.93
C ARG A 228 3.75 23.09 11.27
N GLU A 229 4.25 23.98 12.11
CA GLU A 229 5.60 23.91 12.67
C GLU A 229 5.58 24.26 14.16
N SER A 230 6.48 23.62 14.90
CA SER A 230 6.87 24.03 16.24
C SER A 230 8.37 23.79 16.40
N SER A 231 9.07 24.74 17.02
CA SER A 231 10.50 24.64 17.32
C SER A 231 10.75 25.03 18.77
N ARG A 232 11.71 24.38 19.42
CA ARG A 232 12.16 24.73 20.77
C ARG A 232 13.62 24.35 20.99
N GLU A 233 14.33 25.16 21.75
CA GLU A 233 15.67 24.83 22.22
C GLU A 233 15.58 23.94 23.46
N LYS A 234 16.46 22.94 23.53
CA LYS A 234 16.51 21.99 24.64
C LYS A 234 17.94 21.47 24.84
N LYS A 235 18.45 21.60 26.06
CA LYS A 235 19.65 20.90 26.54
C LYS A 235 19.20 19.60 27.20
N PHE A 236 19.62 18.46 26.65
CA PHE A 236 19.17 17.14 27.14
C PHE A 236 19.97 16.65 28.36
N GLY A 237 21.23 17.06 28.51
CA GLY A 237 22.06 16.69 29.67
C GLY A 237 22.53 15.23 29.69
N VAL A 238 22.23 14.45 28.66
CA VAL A 238 22.54 13.01 28.55
C VAL A 238 22.83 12.63 27.10
N LYS A 239 23.56 11.52 26.91
CA LYS A 239 23.91 11.02 25.56
C LYS A 239 22.74 10.43 24.79
N ASN A 240 21.79 9.81 25.50
CA ASN A 240 20.59 9.22 24.93
C ASN A 240 19.39 9.79 25.67
N ALA A 241 18.40 10.30 24.94
CA ALA A 241 17.27 10.98 25.53
C ALA A 241 15.96 10.59 24.83
N VAL A 242 14.85 10.77 25.55
CA VAL A 242 13.51 10.65 24.98
C VAL A 242 12.99 12.03 24.59
N GLU A 243 12.44 12.10 23.39
CA GLU A 243 11.74 13.25 22.87
C GLU A 243 10.28 12.87 22.60
N ALA A 244 9.37 13.51 23.33
CA ALA A 244 7.94 13.32 23.18
C ALA A 244 7.21 14.66 23.18
N GLY A 245 6.14 14.74 22.42
CA GLY A 245 5.35 15.96 22.31
C GLY A 245 4.03 15.76 21.59
N THR A 246 3.33 16.87 21.36
CA THR A 246 1.98 16.88 20.79
C THR A 246 1.87 17.81 19.60
N THR A 247 0.95 17.49 18.69
CA THR A 247 0.58 18.36 17.57
C THR A 247 -0.93 18.38 17.42
N ASN A 248 -1.53 19.57 17.49
CA ASN A 248 -2.95 19.75 17.23
C ASN A 248 -3.20 19.74 15.71
N VAL A 249 -3.94 18.73 15.26
CA VAL A 249 -4.29 18.49 13.86
C VAL A 249 -5.74 18.85 13.54
N ALA A 250 -6.53 19.31 14.51
CA ALA A 250 -7.96 19.56 14.35
C ALA A 250 -8.29 20.63 13.30
N SER A 251 -7.36 21.55 13.03
CA SER A 251 -7.51 22.62 12.03
C SER A 251 -6.84 22.33 10.69
N ILE A 252 -6.24 21.15 10.50
CA ILE A 252 -5.49 20.80 9.29
C ILE A 252 -6.43 20.07 8.33
N PRO A 253 -6.44 20.38 7.01
CA PRO A 253 -7.34 19.71 6.08
C PRO A 253 -7.16 18.19 5.99
N SER A 254 -8.18 17.50 5.48
CA SER A 254 -8.08 16.06 5.21
C SER A 254 -7.06 15.78 4.11
N ASN A 255 -6.00 15.03 4.41
CA ASN A 255 -5.01 14.60 3.42
C ASN A 255 -4.02 13.57 4.00
N ARG A 256 -3.09 13.12 3.16
CA ARG A 256 -1.87 12.43 3.56
C ARG A 256 -0.77 13.45 3.83
N TYR A 257 -0.12 13.33 4.99
CA TYR A 257 0.95 14.22 5.44
C TYR A 257 2.17 13.40 5.86
N ARG A 258 3.31 14.08 6.05
CA ARG A 258 4.47 13.55 6.75
C ARG A 258 4.66 14.34 8.03
N PHE A 259 4.78 13.66 9.15
CA PHE A 259 5.28 14.25 10.39
C PHE A 259 6.80 14.16 10.36
N ARG A 260 7.47 15.30 10.46
CA ARG A 260 8.93 15.41 10.42
C ARG A 260 9.43 15.90 11.77
N LEU A 261 10.41 15.20 12.31
CA LEU A 261 11.22 15.65 13.44
C LEU A 261 12.65 15.90 12.95
N THR A 262 13.15 17.09 13.23
CA THR A 262 14.51 17.52 12.91
C THR A 262 15.19 17.98 14.19
N LEU A 263 16.42 17.50 14.41
CA LEU A 263 17.29 18.00 15.46
C LEU A 263 18.43 18.79 14.80
N ALA A 264 18.59 20.04 15.20
CA ALA A 264 19.65 20.92 14.72
C ALA A 264 20.57 21.35 15.87
N ASP A 265 21.83 21.67 15.54
CA ASP A 265 22.76 22.26 16.50
C ASP A 265 22.46 23.74 16.81
N ALA A 266 23.26 24.34 17.68
CA ALA A 266 23.14 25.76 18.05
C ALA A 266 23.41 26.74 16.89
N SER A 267 24.02 26.29 15.78
CA SER A 267 24.19 27.09 14.57
C SER A 267 22.99 27.03 13.62
N GLY A 268 22.01 26.15 13.92
CA GLY A 268 20.87 25.88 13.07
C GLY A 268 21.15 24.84 11.97
N THR A 269 22.28 24.14 12.03
CA THR A 269 22.60 23.06 11.10
C THR A 269 21.84 21.80 11.50
N ASP A 270 21.03 21.27 10.59
CA ASP A 270 20.29 20.01 10.79
C ASP A 270 21.29 18.84 10.97
N LEU A 271 21.24 18.18 12.13
CA LEU A 271 22.09 17.04 12.48
C LEU A 271 21.43 15.71 12.10
N THR A 272 20.11 15.61 12.32
CA THR A 272 19.32 14.43 11.94
C THR A 272 17.88 14.83 11.65
N GLN A 273 17.26 14.08 10.74
CA GLN A 273 15.86 14.23 10.37
C GLN A 273 15.22 12.86 10.20
N THR A 274 14.03 12.69 10.78
CA THR A 274 13.21 11.48 10.62
C THR A 274 11.79 11.88 10.25
N GLU A 275 11.14 11.09 9.41
CA GLU A 275 9.79 11.36 8.92
C GLU A 275 8.90 10.12 9.02
N LYS A 276 7.62 10.33 9.36
CA LYS A 276 6.58 9.30 9.30
C LYS A 276 5.37 9.81 8.54
N THR A 277 4.90 9.01 7.58
CA THR A 277 3.67 9.31 6.84
C THR A 277 2.45 8.99 7.71
N PHE A 278 1.47 9.88 7.70
CA PHE A 278 0.19 9.70 8.40
C PHE A 278 -0.94 10.41 7.65
N TYR A 279 -2.16 10.20 8.10
CA TYR A 279 -3.37 10.75 7.49
C TYR A 279 -4.11 11.63 8.48
N ILE A 280 -4.62 12.75 7.99
CA ILE A 280 -5.56 13.59 8.72
C ILE A 280 -6.93 13.45 8.05
N TYR A 281 -7.97 13.23 8.85
CA TYR A 281 -9.36 13.16 8.41
C TYR A 281 -10.21 14.17 9.19
N ASN A 282 -10.36 15.35 8.59
CA ASN A 282 -11.22 16.45 9.04
C ASN A 282 -12.17 16.80 7.89
N PRO A 283 -13.28 16.05 7.71
CA PRO A 283 -14.15 16.20 6.53
C PRO A 283 -14.84 17.57 6.46
N HIS A 284 -14.91 18.28 7.58
CA HIS A 284 -15.47 19.63 7.66
C HIS A 284 -14.50 20.73 7.19
N ILE A 285 -13.22 20.41 6.97
CA ILE A 285 -12.21 21.36 6.53
C ILE A 285 -11.93 21.12 5.05
N GLN A 286 -12.37 22.06 4.22
CA GLN A 286 -12.04 22.08 2.80
C GLN A 286 -10.56 22.43 2.65
N GLY A 287 -9.75 21.45 2.24
CA GLY A 287 -8.35 21.66 1.86
C GLY A 287 -8.21 21.89 0.36
N PRO A 288 -7.07 22.47 -0.09
CA PRO A 288 -6.72 22.43 -1.50
C PRO A 288 -6.73 20.97 -1.96
N GLN A 289 -7.62 20.64 -2.89
CA GLN A 289 -7.61 19.33 -3.51
C GLN A 289 -6.44 19.30 -4.49
N PRO A 290 -5.52 18.32 -4.39
CA PRO A 290 -4.47 18.19 -5.38
C PRO A 290 -5.12 18.01 -6.76
N SER A 291 -4.68 18.81 -7.75
CA SER A 291 -5.13 18.67 -9.12
C SER A 291 -4.78 17.27 -9.65
N ALA A 292 -5.54 16.75 -10.63
CA ALA A 292 -5.25 15.45 -11.24
C ALA A 292 -3.79 15.35 -11.72
N VAL A 293 -3.25 16.44 -12.29
CA VAL A 293 -1.84 16.53 -12.71
C VAL A 293 -0.88 16.39 -11.52
N SER A 294 -1.15 17.04 -10.39
CA SER A 294 -0.30 16.92 -9.19
C SER A 294 -0.30 15.51 -8.60
N ILE A 295 -1.45 14.82 -8.67
CA ILE A 295 -1.57 13.41 -8.27
C ILE A 295 -0.69 12.56 -9.20
N LYS A 296 -0.81 12.72 -10.52
CA LYS A 296 0.00 11.98 -11.50
C LYS A 296 1.50 12.25 -11.39
N ALA A 297 1.90 13.51 -11.20
CA ALA A 297 3.31 13.88 -11.04
C ALA A 297 3.95 13.14 -9.87
N SER A 298 3.19 12.90 -8.81
CA SER A 298 3.69 12.13 -7.66
C SER A 298 3.61 10.60 -7.81
N GLU A 299 2.78 10.06 -8.70
CA GLU A 299 2.87 8.65 -9.11
C GLU A 299 4.15 8.38 -9.92
N LEU A 300 4.67 9.43 -10.56
CA LEU A 300 5.93 9.45 -11.30
C LEU A 300 7.11 9.91 -10.43
N ALA A 301 6.88 10.20 -9.15
CA ALA A 301 7.96 10.57 -8.23
C ALA A 301 8.84 9.35 -7.95
N GLY A 302 10.16 9.56 -7.97
CA GLY A 302 11.15 8.51 -7.83
C GLY A 302 11.70 7.97 -9.17
N LEU A 303 11.03 8.25 -10.29
CA LEU A 303 11.59 7.94 -11.62
C LEU A 303 12.67 8.95 -12.01
N THR A 304 13.76 8.43 -12.56
CA THR A 304 14.86 9.16 -13.16
C THR A 304 14.44 9.83 -14.48
N ALA A 305 15.23 10.79 -14.96
CA ALA A 305 14.98 11.43 -16.25
C ALA A 305 14.92 10.42 -17.40
N ASP A 306 15.72 9.35 -17.34
CA ASP A 306 15.81 8.32 -18.39
C ASP A 306 14.61 7.36 -18.34
N GLU A 307 14.16 6.94 -17.15
CA GLU A 307 12.95 6.14 -16.99
C GLU A 307 11.71 6.89 -17.49
N LEU A 308 11.61 8.18 -17.18
CA LEU A 308 10.54 9.05 -17.69
C LEU A 308 10.59 9.17 -19.21
N ALA A 309 11.78 9.25 -19.81
CA ALA A 309 11.94 9.29 -21.26
C ALA A 309 11.61 7.96 -21.92
N GLU A 310 12.01 6.84 -21.33
CA GLU A 310 11.68 5.50 -21.81
C GLU A 310 10.17 5.27 -21.78
N GLU A 311 9.50 5.68 -20.70
CA GLU A 311 8.05 5.60 -20.59
C GLU A 311 7.35 6.42 -21.67
N PHE A 312 7.74 7.69 -21.85
CA PHE A 312 7.17 8.51 -22.91
C PHE A 312 7.45 7.93 -24.29
N GLN A 313 8.63 7.33 -24.51
CA GLN A 313 8.98 6.66 -25.77
C GLN A 313 7.98 5.53 -26.10
N LYS A 314 7.59 4.72 -25.11
CA LYS A 314 6.57 3.67 -25.25
C LYS A 314 5.17 4.24 -25.44
N ALA A 315 4.90 5.43 -24.90
CA ALA A 315 3.61 6.12 -25.03
C ALA A 315 3.45 6.96 -26.31
N LYS A 316 4.49 7.09 -27.15
CA LYS A 316 4.48 7.95 -28.36
C LYS A 316 3.33 7.68 -29.31
N TYR A 317 2.78 6.45 -29.37
CA TYR A 317 1.61 6.15 -30.20
C TYR A 317 0.33 6.91 -29.78
N LEU A 318 0.30 7.41 -28.54
CA LEU A 318 -0.76 8.26 -28.00
C LEU A 318 -0.43 9.76 -28.06
N ALA A 319 0.79 10.12 -28.45
CA ALA A 319 1.29 11.49 -28.48
C ALA A 319 1.07 12.14 -29.86
N THR A 320 0.95 13.46 -29.86
CA THR A 320 1.01 14.29 -31.05
C THR A 320 2.46 14.64 -31.41
N ASP A 321 2.72 15.01 -32.66
CA ASP A 321 4.06 15.44 -33.09
C ASP A 321 4.57 16.64 -32.29
N GLN A 322 3.66 17.56 -31.91
CA GLN A 322 4.00 18.69 -31.06
C GLN A 322 4.45 18.25 -29.66
N GLU A 323 3.79 17.28 -29.05
CA GLU A 323 4.19 16.74 -27.75
C GLU A 323 5.51 15.98 -27.82
N ILE A 324 5.75 15.23 -28.90
CA ILE A 324 7.03 14.57 -29.13
C ILE A 324 8.15 15.60 -29.25
N SER A 325 7.93 16.67 -30.01
CA SER A 325 8.87 17.78 -30.16
C SER A 325 9.11 18.49 -28.82
N THR A 326 8.06 18.86 -28.11
CA THR A 326 8.16 19.53 -26.81
C THR A 326 8.90 18.67 -25.79
N PHE A 327 8.55 17.38 -25.65
CA PHE A 327 9.23 16.49 -24.70
C PHE A 327 10.72 16.33 -25.02
N SER A 328 11.10 16.32 -26.30
CA SER A 328 12.51 16.19 -26.72
C SER A 328 13.39 17.35 -26.24
N GLN A 329 12.79 18.53 -26.00
CA GLN A 329 13.49 19.71 -25.50
C GLN A 329 13.64 19.73 -23.96
N ILE A 330 12.96 18.81 -23.25
CA ILE A 330 12.99 18.75 -21.79
C ILE A 330 14.09 17.79 -21.32
N THR A 331 15.06 18.33 -20.59
CA THR A 331 16.21 17.58 -20.09
C THR A 331 16.13 17.24 -18.61
N SER A 332 15.47 18.07 -17.79
CA SER A 332 15.35 17.82 -16.35
C SER A 332 14.33 16.73 -16.01
N ALA A 333 14.61 15.95 -14.96
CA ALA A 333 13.69 14.94 -14.46
C ALA A 333 12.36 15.57 -14.02
N GLU A 334 12.43 16.72 -13.36
CA GLU A 334 11.27 17.49 -12.89
C GLU A 334 10.38 17.94 -14.05
N GLY A 335 10.98 18.51 -15.10
CA GLY A 335 10.23 18.94 -16.28
C GLY A 335 9.60 17.77 -17.02
N ARG A 336 10.33 16.65 -17.17
CA ARG A 336 9.80 15.43 -17.81
C ARG A 336 8.64 14.85 -16.99
N ARG A 337 8.72 14.88 -15.66
CA ARG A 337 7.69 14.42 -14.74
C ARG A 337 6.42 15.24 -14.84
N GLU A 338 6.55 16.57 -14.85
CA GLU A 338 5.41 17.47 -15.00
C GLU A 338 4.74 17.30 -16.37
N PHE A 339 5.53 17.23 -17.44
CA PHE A 339 5.02 16.97 -18.78
C PHE A 339 4.26 15.64 -18.84
N LEU A 340 4.88 14.55 -18.36
CA LEU A 340 4.31 13.22 -18.45
C LEU A 340 3.06 13.07 -17.56
N ALA A 341 3.01 13.77 -16.42
CA ALA A 341 1.83 13.87 -15.59
C ALA A 341 0.65 14.54 -16.31
N LYS A 342 0.92 15.65 -17.01
CA LYS A 342 -0.10 16.33 -17.83
C LYS A 342 -0.55 15.44 -18.99
N PHE A 343 0.41 14.87 -19.72
CA PHE A 343 0.15 13.94 -20.82
C PHE A 343 -0.77 12.79 -20.41
N TRP A 344 -0.45 12.08 -19.32
CA TRP A 344 -1.27 10.96 -18.85
C TRP A 344 -2.64 11.42 -18.34
N THR A 345 -2.73 12.60 -17.73
CA THR A 345 -4.04 13.16 -17.31
C THR A 345 -4.96 13.35 -18.53
N GLU A 346 -4.44 13.93 -19.62
CA GLU A 346 -5.21 14.14 -20.84
C GLU A 346 -5.54 12.82 -21.58
N VAL A 347 -4.59 11.89 -21.63
CA VAL A 347 -4.79 10.56 -22.23
C VAL A 347 -5.87 9.78 -21.47
N GLU A 348 -5.91 9.87 -20.15
CA GLU A 348 -6.90 9.18 -19.31
C GLU A 348 -8.31 9.74 -19.47
N THR A 349 -8.45 11.04 -19.77
CA THR A 349 -9.75 11.66 -20.06
C THR A 349 -10.22 11.44 -21.51
N GLY A 350 -9.39 10.83 -22.35
CA GLY A 350 -9.66 10.64 -23.77
C GLY A 350 -9.29 11.88 -24.59
N ARG A 351 -8.69 11.65 -25.76
CA ARG A 351 -8.24 12.69 -26.69
C ARG A 351 -8.01 12.11 -28.09
N MET A 352 -7.86 12.98 -29.09
CA MET A 352 -7.58 12.57 -30.48
C MET A 352 -8.59 11.55 -31.02
N GLY A 353 -9.87 11.68 -30.64
CA GLY A 353 -10.94 10.75 -31.05
C GLY A 353 -10.82 9.34 -30.45
N ARG A 354 -9.98 9.14 -29.43
CA ARG A 354 -9.79 7.85 -28.75
C ARG A 354 -10.38 7.91 -27.34
N ALA A 355 -10.93 6.77 -26.90
CA ALA A 355 -11.35 6.59 -25.52
C ALA A 355 -10.15 6.72 -24.56
N GLY A 356 -10.44 7.19 -23.34
CA GLY A 356 -9.41 7.33 -22.31
C GLY A 356 -8.77 5.99 -21.94
N VAL A 357 -7.46 6.00 -21.69
CA VAL A 357 -6.72 4.81 -21.23
C VAL A 357 -5.89 5.13 -20.00
N GLN A 358 -6.07 4.34 -18.94
CA GLN A 358 -5.28 4.45 -17.72
C GLN A 358 -3.81 4.14 -17.98
N ARG A 359 -2.89 4.95 -17.43
CA ARG A 359 -1.44 4.75 -17.56
C ARG A 359 -1.03 3.32 -17.24
N MET A 360 -1.47 2.78 -16.10
CA MET A 360 -1.11 1.42 -15.67
C MET A 360 -1.57 0.36 -16.67
N VAL A 361 -2.79 0.49 -17.19
CA VAL A 361 -3.35 -0.42 -18.20
C VAL A 361 -2.54 -0.34 -19.49
N TYR A 362 -2.16 0.85 -19.94
CA TYR A 362 -1.31 1.02 -21.12
C TYR A 362 0.07 0.40 -20.92
N LEU A 363 0.73 0.63 -19.78
CA LEU A 363 2.03 0.03 -19.49
C LEU A 363 1.95 -1.49 -19.37
N GLN A 364 0.83 -2.03 -18.88
CA GLN A 364 0.59 -3.47 -18.92
C GLN A 364 0.51 -3.99 -20.37
N ARG A 365 -0.15 -3.27 -21.28
CA ARG A 365 -0.15 -3.62 -22.72
C ARG A 365 1.25 -3.59 -23.32
N VAL A 366 2.11 -2.65 -22.94
CA VAL A 366 3.52 -2.62 -23.35
C VAL A 366 4.23 -3.90 -22.93
N THR A 367 4.04 -4.32 -21.68
CA THR A 367 4.60 -5.58 -21.16
C THR A 367 4.07 -6.79 -21.95
N SER A 368 2.76 -6.87 -22.17
CA SER A 368 2.13 -7.94 -22.96
C SER A 368 2.64 -7.97 -24.40
N ALA A 369 2.79 -6.81 -25.04
CA ALA A 369 3.36 -6.71 -26.38
C ALA A 369 4.79 -7.24 -26.42
N ASN A 370 5.63 -6.85 -25.45
CA ASN A 370 7.00 -7.31 -25.34
C ASN A 370 7.13 -8.81 -25.08
N GLN A 371 6.18 -9.40 -24.35
CA GLN A 371 6.17 -10.84 -24.11
C GLN A 371 5.73 -11.62 -25.35
N ARG A 372 4.73 -11.13 -26.09
CA ARG A 372 4.07 -11.87 -27.17
C ARG A 372 4.66 -11.64 -28.56
N PHE A 373 5.13 -10.43 -28.83
CA PHE A 373 5.42 -9.97 -30.20
C PHE A 373 6.86 -9.55 -30.40
N ARG A 374 7.78 -9.92 -29.51
CA ARG A 374 9.20 -9.67 -29.70
C ARG A 374 9.70 -10.40 -30.95
N ALA A 375 10.37 -9.69 -31.84
CA ALA A 375 10.89 -10.24 -33.09
C ALA A 375 12.36 -9.85 -33.26
N MET A 376 13.26 -10.84 -33.26
CA MET A 376 14.71 -10.63 -33.31
C MET A 376 15.20 -9.57 -32.29
N ALA A 377 15.81 -8.48 -32.76
CA ALA A 377 16.32 -7.37 -31.94
C ALA A 377 15.27 -6.28 -31.66
N ARG A 378 14.01 -6.46 -32.08
CA ARG A 378 12.93 -5.46 -31.94
C ARG A 378 12.03 -5.82 -30.76
N ASP A 379 11.91 -4.91 -29.81
CA ASP A 379 10.95 -5.03 -28.72
C ASP A 379 9.53 -5.13 -29.25
N GLY A 380 8.71 -5.97 -28.63
CA GLY A 380 7.36 -6.26 -29.10
C GLY A 380 6.46 -5.03 -29.22
N TRP A 381 6.60 -4.05 -28.32
CA TRP A 381 5.86 -2.78 -28.39
C TRP A 381 6.15 -1.97 -29.67
N ARG A 382 7.30 -2.19 -30.32
CA ARG A 382 7.68 -1.52 -31.57
C ARG A 382 7.18 -2.24 -32.82
N THR A 383 6.59 -3.43 -32.70
CA THR A 383 6.04 -4.20 -33.83
C THR A 383 4.62 -3.74 -34.18
N ASP A 384 4.13 -4.07 -35.36
CA ASP A 384 2.78 -3.67 -35.78
C ASP A 384 1.70 -4.31 -34.91
N ARG A 385 1.84 -5.60 -34.57
CA ARG A 385 0.95 -6.28 -33.62
C ARG A 385 0.99 -5.64 -32.23
N GLY A 386 2.19 -5.27 -31.76
CA GLY A 386 2.35 -4.52 -30.52
C GLY A 386 1.66 -3.16 -30.58
N ARG A 387 1.90 -2.37 -31.62
CA ARG A 387 1.26 -1.06 -31.82
C ARG A 387 -0.26 -1.16 -31.81
N VAL A 388 -0.84 -2.12 -32.53
CA VAL A 388 -2.29 -2.38 -32.56
C VAL A 388 -2.81 -2.75 -31.17
N LEU A 389 -2.12 -3.66 -30.44
CA LEU A 389 -2.47 -4.00 -29.05
C LEU A 389 -2.45 -2.77 -28.13
N LEU A 390 -1.43 -1.92 -28.24
CA LEU A 390 -1.26 -0.72 -27.41
C LEU A 390 -2.41 0.26 -27.65
N LEU A 391 -2.74 0.52 -28.92
CA LEU A 391 -3.77 1.47 -29.33
C LEU A 391 -5.20 0.99 -29.10
N TYR A 392 -5.46 -0.31 -29.33
CA TYR A 392 -6.83 -0.83 -29.44
C TYR A 392 -7.18 -1.91 -28.43
N ALA A 393 -6.26 -2.23 -27.50
CA ALA A 393 -6.40 -3.32 -26.54
C ALA A 393 -6.37 -4.71 -27.19
N GLU A 394 -6.68 -5.73 -26.40
CA GLU A 394 -6.78 -7.11 -26.90
C GLU A 394 -7.90 -7.22 -27.95
N PRO A 395 -7.67 -7.95 -29.06
CA PRO A 395 -8.74 -8.27 -30.01
C PRO A 395 -9.76 -9.21 -29.37
N ASP A 396 -10.99 -9.13 -29.87
CA ASP A 396 -12.08 -10.03 -29.47
C ASP A 396 -11.82 -11.46 -29.99
N GLU A 397 -11.27 -11.57 -31.20
CA GLU A 397 -10.92 -12.84 -31.83
C GLU A 397 -9.61 -12.73 -32.62
N ILE A 398 -8.84 -13.80 -32.63
CA ILE A 398 -7.63 -13.94 -33.46
C ILE A 398 -7.76 -15.23 -34.27
N GLU A 399 -7.93 -15.09 -35.58
CA GLU A 399 -7.77 -16.17 -36.54
C GLU A 399 -6.29 -16.33 -36.87
N ARG A 400 -5.78 -17.56 -36.77
CA ARG A 400 -4.37 -17.87 -37.04
C ARG A 400 -4.26 -18.86 -38.17
N PHE A 401 -3.45 -18.51 -39.14
CA PHE A 401 -3.19 -19.32 -40.32
C PHE A 401 -1.69 -19.66 -40.31
N PRO A 402 -1.33 -20.88 -39.87
CA PRO A 402 0.06 -21.34 -39.91
C PRO A 402 0.61 -21.39 -41.34
N SER A 403 1.93 -21.51 -41.44
CA SER A 403 2.60 -21.66 -42.73
C SER A 403 2.12 -22.91 -43.46
N SER A 404 1.87 -22.80 -44.76
CA SER A 404 1.49 -23.91 -45.64
C SER A 404 2.38 -23.92 -46.90
N MET A 405 2.24 -24.94 -47.75
CA MET A 405 2.99 -25.03 -49.02
C MET A 405 2.68 -23.87 -49.98
N GLU A 406 1.52 -23.22 -49.84
CA GLU A 406 1.02 -22.20 -50.76
C GLU A 406 0.89 -20.81 -50.12
N THR A 407 1.01 -20.73 -48.78
CA THR A 407 0.75 -19.49 -48.05
C THR A 407 1.73 -19.23 -46.91
N LYS A 408 2.26 -18.01 -46.86
CA LYS A 408 2.96 -17.46 -45.68
C LYS A 408 2.03 -17.41 -44.46
N PRO A 409 2.55 -17.56 -43.23
CA PRO A 409 1.73 -17.50 -42.03
C PRO A 409 1.19 -16.08 -41.78
N TYR A 410 -0.06 -16.00 -41.37
CA TYR A 410 -0.76 -14.74 -41.12
C TYR A 410 -1.78 -14.84 -39.98
N GLU A 411 -2.14 -13.69 -39.41
CA GLU A 411 -3.16 -13.56 -38.39
C GLU A 411 -4.19 -12.51 -38.81
N ILE A 412 -5.47 -12.77 -38.52
CA ILE A 412 -6.54 -11.77 -38.62
C ILE A 412 -7.07 -11.52 -37.22
N TRP A 413 -7.00 -10.26 -36.79
CA TRP A 413 -7.47 -9.83 -35.47
C TRP A 413 -8.77 -9.07 -35.64
N HIS A 414 -9.82 -9.49 -34.93
CA HIS A 414 -11.15 -8.89 -34.99
C HIS A 414 -11.42 -8.05 -33.75
N TYR A 415 -12.02 -6.88 -33.97
CA TYR A 415 -12.49 -5.97 -32.94
C TYR A 415 -13.95 -5.60 -33.24
N TYR A 416 -14.89 -6.25 -32.59
CA TYR A 416 -16.33 -6.05 -32.79
C TYR A 416 -16.84 -4.77 -32.12
N GLY A 417 -16.17 -4.33 -31.05
CA GLY A 417 -16.53 -3.12 -30.31
C GLY A 417 -16.06 -1.80 -30.95
N ILE A 418 -15.32 -1.85 -32.06
CA ILE A 418 -14.74 -0.66 -32.71
C ILE A 418 -15.41 -0.46 -34.07
N GLU A 419 -15.94 0.74 -34.33
CA GLU A 419 -16.51 1.15 -35.64
C GLU A 419 -17.51 0.13 -36.25
N ASN A 420 -18.31 -0.53 -35.41
CA ASN A 420 -19.25 -1.61 -35.79
C ASN A 420 -18.59 -2.88 -36.34
N GLY A 421 -17.33 -3.12 -35.99
CA GLY A 421 -16.56 -4.29 -36.41
C GLY A 421 -15.43 -3.91 -37.36
N VAL A 422 -14.20 -4.02 -36.89
CA VAL A 422 -12.99 -3.85 -37.71
C VAL A 422 -12.07 -5.05 -37.60
N LEU A 423 -11.21 -5.22 -38.60
CA LEU A 423 -10.17 -6.24 -38.61
C LEU A 423 -8.80 -5.65 -38.89
N PHE A 424 -7.77 -6.38 -38.47
CA PHE A 424 -6.37 -6.12 -38.77
C PHE A 424 -5.72 -7.41 -39.26
N VAL A 425 -5.06 -7.35 -40.42
CA VAL A 425 -4.42 -8.50 -41.05
C VAL A 425 -2.92 -8.33 -40.97
N PHE A 426 -2.26 -9.30 -40.35
CA PHE A 426 -0.81 -9.32 -40.21
C PHE A 426 -0.19 -10.51 -40.90
N ILE A 427 0.91 -10.31 -41.62
CA ILE A 427 1.63 -11.38 -42.33
C ILE A 427 3.09 -11.40 -41.88
N ASP A 428 3.63 -12.58 -41.59
CA ASP A 428 5.08 -12.76 -41.47
C ASP A 428 5.70 -12.99 -42.84
N ARG A 429 6.22 -11.90 -43.43
CA ARG A 429 6.86 -11.96 -44.75
C ARG A 429 8.21 -12.69 -44.72
N SER A 430 8.86 -12.63 -43.56
CA SER A 430 10.24 -13.04 -43.34
C SER A 430 10.39 -14.52 -43.00
N GLY A 431 9.34 -15.12 -42.41
CA GLY A 431 9.37 -16.46 -41.82
C GLY A 431 10.09 -16.52 -40.46
N PHE A 432 10.53 -15.38 -39.90
CA PHE A 432 11.25 -15.29 -38.64
C PHE A 432 10.39 -14.74 -37.48
N GLY A 433 9.06 -14.70 -37.64
CA GLY A 433 8.11 -14.28 -36.62
C GLY A 433 7.83 -12.77 -36.58
N GLU A 434 8.30 -11.98 -37.55
CA GLU A 434 7.98 -10.55 -37.67
C GLU A 434 6.73 -10.34 -38.53
N TYR A 435 5.59 -10.27 -37.85
CA TYR A 435 4.29 -10.01 -38.48
C TYR A 435 4.07 -8.51 -38.68
N ILE A 436 3.92 -8.08 -39.93
CA ILE A 436 3.65 -6.70 -40.31
C ILE A 436 2.18 -6.52 -40.68
N LEU A 437 1.61 -5.35 -40.40
CA LEU A 437 0.25 -5.01 -40.79
C LEU A 437 0.21 -4.81 -42.30
N VAL A 438 -0.66 -5.55 -42.99
CA VAL A 438 -0.84 -5.44 -44.45
C VAL A 438 -2.20 -4.89 -44.84
N HIS A 439 -3.21 -5.02 -43.98
CA HIS A 439 -4.56 -4.50 -44.22
C HIS A 439 -5.32 -4.29 -42.91
N SER A 440 -6.17 -3.26 -42.86
CA SER A 440 -7.16 -3.05 -41.83
C SER A 440 -8.39 -2.36 -42.41
N THR A 441 -9.56 -2.67 -41.84
CA THR A 441 -10.81 -1.94 -42.13
C THR A 441 -11.04 -0.76 -41.19
N LYS A 442 -10.15 -0.54 -40.21
CA LYS A 442 -10.24 0.59 -39.29
C LYS A 442 -9.90 1.89 -39.99
N ARG A 443 -10.73 2.92 -39.79
CA ARG A 443 -10.47 4.25 -40.35
C ARG A 443 -9.15 4.83 -39.82
N GLY A 444 -8.34 5.34 -40.75
CA GLY A 444 -7.04 5.94 -40.43
C GLY A 444 -5.88 4.94 -40.28
N GLU A 445 -6.12 3.65 -40.51
CA GLU A 445 -5.09 2.61 -40.58
C GLU A 445 -4.77 2.22 -42.03
N LEU A 446 -3.73 1.41 -42.22
CA LEU A 446 -3.34 0.91 -43.55
C LEU A 446 -4.48 0.05 -44.14
N GLN A 447 -5.03 0.47 -45.27
CA GLN A 447 -6.03 -0.30 -46.02
C GLN A 447 -5.47 -0.71 -47.39
N ASP A 448 -5.42 -2.03 -47.63
CA ASP A 448 -5.03 -2.63 -48.91
C ASP A 448 -5.97 -3.78 -49.25
N ASP A 449 -6.99 -3.54 -50.08
CA ASP A 449 -8.03 -4.55 -50.37
C ASP A 449 -7.49 -5.76 -51.16
N GLN A 450 -6.26 -5.68 -51.67
CA GLN A 450 -5.58 -6.76 -52.40
C GLN A 450 -4.47 -7.42 -51.59
N TRP A 451 -4.51 -7.32 -50.25
CA TRP A 451 -3.46 -7.82 -49.37
C TRP A 451 -3.15 -9.31 -49.52
N GLN A 452 -4.10 -10.12 -50.01
CA GLN A 452 -3.90 -11.57 -50.20
C GLN A 452 -2.75 -11.89 -51.16
N ARG A 453 -2.35 -10.95 -52.04
CA ARG A 453 -1.16 -11.08 -52.88
C ARG A 453 0.13 -11.29 -52.09
N PHE A 454 0.15 -10.91 -50.81
CA PHE A 454 1.30 -11.09 -49.92
C PHE A 454 1.36 -12.48 -49.28
N LEU A 455 0.39 -13.37 -49.54
CA LEU A 455 0.39 -14.73 -49.04
C LEU A 455 1.31 -15.66 -49.85
N GLN A 456 1.57 -15.36 -51.11
CA GLN A 456 2.38 -16.18 -52.03
C GLN A 456 3.89 -16.04 -51.81
#